data_AF-A0A6S7GEJ4-F1
#
_entry.id   AF-A0A6S7GEJ4-F1
#
_cell.length_a   1.000
_cell.length_b   1.000
_cell.length_c   1.000
_cell.angle_alpha   90.00
_cell.angle_beta   90.00
_cell.angle_gamma   90.00
#
_symmetry.space_group_name_H-M   'P 1'
#
loop_
_entity.id
_entity.type
_entity.pdbx_description
1 polymer ?
#
loop_
_entity_poly.entity_id
_entity_poly.type
_entity_poly.pdbx_seq_one_letter_code
_entity_poly.pdbx_strand_id
1 'polypeptide(L)'
;MDVLINNLVTEAVHWDQQDNWTKRKKDQTTKHLDKLKNTIRSCGVTFEIWEKSNADGKRSGQYDFTSLLGPDKKKLLKELPEKLTGLVRPEAEHDVRSLWLKFSIIYSIVTCKTPSQDMIGNIFCKVQEWINLFVSLGNTYIGYRRCNVTPYMHAMVYHLPKFLETYKTVNLFSGQGVEKINDVARSIVLRKSNNWDAAADVLKLESRQLDLREKERIKRSYTKKNSQYWEHELEEERKKRRKTLI
;
A
#
# COMPACT_ATOMS: atom_id res chain seq x y z
N MET A 1 1.64 -1.20 -9.51
CA MET A 1 1.67 0.07 -8.76
C MET A 1 3.08 0.47 -8.35
N ASP A 2 3.82 -0.39 -7.64
CA ASP A 2 5.16 -0.04 -7.14
C ASP A 2 6.14 0.33 -8.27
N VAL A 3 6.05 -0.32 -9.42
CA VAL A 3 6.78 0.07 -10.65
C VAL A 3 6.45 1.50 -11.09
N LEU A 4 5.17 1.90 -11.06
CA LEU A 4 4.76 3.26 -11.46
C LEU A 4 5.29 4.31 -10.48
N ILE A 5 5.26 4.03 -9.18
CA ILE A 5 5.82 4.91 -8.14
C ILE A 5 7.34 5.01 -8.32
N ASN A 6 8.01 3.87 -8.51
CA ASN A 6 9.44 3.82 -8.74
C ASN A 6 9.86 4.64 -9.97
N ASN A 7 9.06 4.61 -11.03
CA ASN A 7 9.32 5.41 -12.23
C ASN A 7 9.21 6.92 -11.92
N LEU A 8 8.20 7.36 -11.17
CA LEU A 8 8.09 8.76 -10.73
C LEU A 8 9.29 9.19 -9.87
N VAL A 9 9.71 8.33 -8.93
CA VAL A 9 10.88 8.60 -8.06
C VAL A 9 12.15 8.71 -8.91
N THR A 10 12.36 7.76 -9.82
CA THR A 10 13.52 7.74 -10.72
C THR A 10 13.56 8.99 -11.59
N GLU A 11 12.42 9.42 -12.12
CA GLU A 11 12.32 10.62 -12.93
C GLU A 11 12.64 11.89 -12.12
N ALA A 12 12.07 12.02 -10.92
CA ALA A 12 12.32 13.16 -10.03
C ALA A 12 13.81 13.25 -9.62
N VAL A 13 14.43 12.12 -9.27
CA VAL A 13 15.87 12.05 -8.96
C VAL A 13 16.71 12.47 -10.16
N HIS A 14 16.42 11.94 -11.35
CA HIS A 14 17.16 12.29 -12.55
C HIS A 14 16.99 13.76 -12.93
N TRP A 15 15.80 14.33 -12.69
CA TRP A 15 15.56 15.75 -12.91
C TRP A 15 16.37 16.62 -11.94
N ASP A 16 16.37 16.30 -10.63
CA ASP A 16 17.22 16.98 -9.66
C ASP A 16 18.71 16.85 -10.01
N GLN A 17 19.17 15.70 -10.51
CA GLN A 17 20.55 15.51 -10.97
C GLN A 17 20.91 16.44 -12.14
N GLN A 18 20.02 16.60 -13.12
CA GLN A 18 20.24 17.52 -14.24
C GLN A 18 20.29 18.98 -13.77
N ASP A 19 19.35 19.40 -12.93
CA ASP A 19 19.30 20.76 -12.38
C ASP A 19 20.52 21.09 -11.49
N ASN A 20 21.19 20.07 -10.98
CA ASN A 20 22.35 20.19 -10.10
C ASN A 20 23.70 19.98 -10.82
N TRP A 21 23.71 19.61 -12.10
CA TRP A 21 24.92 19.23 -12.84
C TRP A 21 26.02 20.30 -12.79
N THR A 22 25.64 21.57 -12.90
CA THR A 22 26.57 22.72 -12.89
C THR A 22 26.76 23.34 -11.50
N LYS A 23 26.06 22.85 -10.48
CA LYS A 23 26.04 23.44 -9.15
C LYS A 23 27.06 22.76 -8.23
N ARG A 24 27.69 23.56 -7.37
CA ARG A 24 28.54 23.03 -6.28
C ARG A 24 27.67 22.25 -5.31
N LYS A 25 28.24 21.23 -4.67
CA LYS A 25 27.53 20.31 -3.76
C LYS A 25 26.69 21.02 -2.67
N LYS A 26 27.18 22.14 -2.13
CA LYS A 26 26.48 22.95 -1.12
C LYS A 26 25.22 23.68 -1.65
N ASP A 27 25.15 23.89 -2.96
CA ASP A 27 24.09 24.62 -3.65
C ASP A 27 23.13 23.67 -4.39
N GLN A 28 23.34 22.35 -4.28
CA GLN A 28 22.49 21.33 -4.87
C GLN A 28 21.20 21.19 -4.07
N THR A 29 20.07 21.00 -4.77
CA THR A 29 18.75 20.88 -4.15
C THR A 29 18.02 19.63 -4.62
N THR A 30 17.12 19.09 -3.80
CA THR A 30 16.25 17.94 -4.09
C THR A 30 14.82 18.39 -4.38
N LYS A 31 14.68 19.46 -5.16
CA LYS A 31 13.42 20.19 -5.32
C LYS A 31 12.31 19.30 -5.87
N HIS A 32 12.60 18.54 -6.92
CA HIS A 32 11.61 17.70 -7.60
C HIS A 32 11.26 16.48 -6.76
N LEU A 33 12.26 15.85 -6.13
CA LEU A 33 12.05 14.72 -5.23
C LEU A 33 11.22 15.12 -4.00
N ASP A 34 11.51 16.27 -3.39
CA ASP A 34 10.75 16.80 -2.26
C ASP A 34 9.33 17.19 -2.66
N LYS A 35 9.15 17.76 -3.85
CA LYS A 35 7.82 18.06 -4.40
C LYS A 35 7.00 16.78 -4.59
N LEU A 36 7.58 15.74 -5.19
CA LEU A 36 6.93 14.43 -5.35
C LEU A 36 6.52 13.84 -3.99
N LYS A 37 7.45 13.81 -3.04
CA LYS A 37 7.23 13.32 -1.67
C LYS A 37 6.07 14.06 -0.99
N ASN A 38 6.08 15.38 -1.04
CA ASN A 38 5.05 16.21 -0.42
C ASN A 38 3.68 16.04 -1.11
N THR A 39 3.65 15.88 -2.42
CA THR A 39 2.39 15.62 -3.14
C THR A 39 1.81 14.26 -2.79
N ILE A 40 2.63 13.21 -2.75
CA ILE A 40 2.18 11.87 -2.32
C ILE A 40 1.63 11.93 -0.89
N ARG A 41 2.31 12.63 0.03
CA ARG A 41 1.78 12.86 1.40
C ARG A 41 0.48 13.63 1.42
N SER A 42 0.28 14.59 0.51
CA SER A 42 -0.97 15.34 0.39
C SER A 42 -2.16 14.46 -0.03
N CYS A 43 -1.92 13.28 -0.58
CA CYS A 43 -2.96 12.26 -0.79
C CYS A 43 -3.33 11.54 0.52
N GLY A 44 -2.71 11.90 1.64
CA GLY A 44 -2.98 11.38 2.98
C GLY A 44 -2.43 9.98 3.21
N VAL A 45 -1.23 9.70 2.69
CA VAL A 45 -0.44 8.49 2.99
C VAL A 45 0.91 8.88 3.58
N THR A 46 1.40 8.09 4.52
CA THR A 46 2.76 8.28 5.06
C THR A 46 3.77 7.78 4.02
N PHE A 47 4.65 8.68 3.56
CA PHE A 47 5.58 8.36 2.48
C PHE A 47 6.92 9.07 2.65
N GLU A 48 7.98 8.29 2.70
CA GLU A 48 9.37 8.72 2.72
C GLU A 48 10.09 8.15 1.49
N ILE A 49 11.13 8.85 1.05
CA ILE A 49 12.04 8.43 -0.01
C ILE A 49 13.46 8.58 0.55
N TRP A 50 14.29 7.55 0.40
CA TRP A 50 15.68 7.58 0.86
C TRP A 50 16.61 6.90 -0.14
N GLU A 51 17.88 7.34 -0.13
CA GLU A 51 18.92 6.68 -0.91
C GLU A 51 19.42 5.44 -0.17
N LYS A 52 19.53 4.31 -0.87
CA LYS A 52 20.13 3.09 -0.34
C LYS A 52 21.61 3.31 -0.10
N SER A 53 22.12 2.72 0.98
CA SER A 53 23.55 2.61 1.21
C SER A 53 24.07 1.32 0.61
N ASN A 54 25.25 1.35 0.00
CA ASN A 54 26.01 0.16 -0.37
C ASN A 54 26.49 -0.57 0.89
N ALA A 55 26.97 -1.80 0.73
CA ALA A 55 27.59 -2.56 1.83
C ALA A 55 28.71 -1.79 2.53
N ASP A 56 29.43 -0.93 1.79
CA ASP A 56 30.51 -0.08 2.29
C ASP A 56 30.02 1.22 2.98
N GLY A 57 28.72 1.38 3.21
CA GLY A 57 28.12 2.58 3.80
C GLY A 57 28.09 3.81 2.89
N LYS A 58 28.60 3.70 1.66
CA LYS A 58 28.56 4.77 0.65
C LYS A 58 27.20 4.85 -0.03
N ARG A 59 26.90 6.05 -0.54
CA ARG A 59 25.71 6.33 -1.36
C ARG A 59 25.69 5.46 -2.62
N SER A 60 24.57 4.76 -2.83
CA SER A 60 24.42 3.80 -3.94
C SER A 60 23.92 4.44 -5.25
N GLY A 61 23.36 5.65 -5.19
CA GLY A 61 22.58 6.23 -6.29
C GLY A 61 21.23 5.55 -6.53
N GLN A 62 20.89 4.50 -5.79
CA GLN A 62 19.59 3.83 -5.85
C GLN A 62 18.70 4.35 -4.72
N TYR A 63 17.43 4.55 -5.02
CA TYR A 63 16.45 5.07 -4.06
C TYR A 63 15.44 3.99 -3.70
N ASP A 64 15.01 4.02 -2.44
CA ASP A 64 13.86 3.27 -1.96
C ASP A 64 12.82 4.22 -1.37
N PHE A 65 11.65 3.68 -1.11
CA PHE A 65 10.54 4.44 -0.54
C PHE A 65 9.70 3.60 0.40
N THR A 66 8.85 4.27 1.18
CA THR A 66 7.97 3.61 2.15
C THR A 66 7.12 2.55 1.45
N SER A 67 7.24 1.29 1.92
CA SER A 67 6.39 0.21 1.44
C SER A 67 4.93 0.50 1.77
N LEU A 68 4.11 0.63 0.73
CA LEU A 68 2.70 1.00 0.86
C LEU A 68 1.82 -0.23 1.08
N LEU A 69 0.90 -0.12 2.04
CA LEU A 69 -0.11 -1.14 2.28
C LEU A 69 -1.26 -1.06 1.27
N GLY A 70 -2.09 -2.10 1.21
CA GLY A 70 -3.24 -2.16 0.30
C GLY A 70 -4.16 -0.92 0.35
N PRO A 71 -4.55 -0.40 1.52
CA PRO A 71 -5.35 0.83 1.62
C PRO A 71 -4.64 2.06 1.06
N ASP A 72 -3.35 2.23 1.36
CA ASP A 72 -2.56 3.37 0.89
C ASP A 72 -2.41 3.36 -0.63
N LYS A 73 -2.15 2.16 -1.19
CA LYS A 73 -2.12 1.92 -2.64
C LYS A 73 -3.43 2.34 -3.32
N LYS A 74 -4.58 1.94 -2.76
CA LYS A 74 -5.90 2.35 -3.29
C LYS A 74 -6.11 3.86 -3.23
N LYS A 75 -5.71 4.50 -2.12
CA LYS A 75 -5.83 5.94 -1.94
C LYS A 75 -5.00 6.70 -2.97
N LEU A 76 -3.77 6.27 -3.20
CA LEU A 76 -2.91 6.88 -4.22
C LEU A 76 -3.42 6.67 -5.64
N LEU A 77 -3.93 5.48 -5.99
CA LEU A 77 -4.52 5.25 -7.32
C LEU A 77 -5.70 6.17 -7.63
N LYS A 78 -6.42 6.61 -6.60
CA LYS A 78 -7.56 7.51 -6.73
C LYS A 78 -7.14 8.98 -6.78
N GLU A 79 -6.25 9.40 -5.89
CA GLU A 79 -6.00 10.83 -5.60
C GLU A 79 -4.74 11.38 -6.28
N LEU A 80 -3.75 10.54 -6.59
CA LEU A 80 -2.47 11.00 -7.15
C LEU A 80 -2.55 11.48 -8.61
N PRO A 81 -3.33 10.85 -9.54
CA PRO A 81 -3.30 11.22 -10.95
C PRO A 81 -3.63 12.69 -11.22
N GLU A 82 -4.59 13.26 -10.48
CA GLU A 82 -4.98 14.67 -10.56
C GLU A 82 -3.92 15.63 -10.01
N LYS A 83 -2.97 15.12 -9.22
CA LYS A 83 -1.90 15.88 -8.58
C LYS A 83 -0.53 15.66 -9.24
N LEU A 84 -0.47 14.94 -10.36
CA LEU A 84 0.78 14.71 -11.09
C LEU A 84 1.29 15.96 -11.81
N THR A 85 0.50 17.04 -11.89
CA THR A 85 0.87 18.27 -12.58
C THR A 85 2.15 18.89 -12.03
N GLY A 86 3.12 19.07 -12.92
CA GLY A 86 4.46 19.55 -12.60
C GLY A 86 5.26 18.67 -11.63
N LEU A 87 4.92 17.38 -11.47
CA LEU A 87 5.77 16.39 -10.79
C LEU A 87 6.64 15.58 -11.76
N VAL A 88 6.22 15.54 -13.01
CA VAL A 88 6.93 14.93 -14.12
C VAL A 88 7.25 16.02 -15.15
N ARG A 89 8.08 15.69 -16.14
CA ARG A 89 8.41 16.66 -17.18
C ARG A 89 7.16 17.11 -17.94
N PRO A 90 7.04 18.39 -18.33
CA PRO A 90 5.86 18.91 -19.02
C PRO A 90 5.46 18.09 -20.26
N GLU A 91 6.45 17.56 -20.98
CA GLU A 91 6.23 16.75 -22.19
C GLU A 91 5.64 15.36 -21.86
N ALA A 92 5.87 14.87 -20.63
CA ALA A 92 5.44 13.55 -20.15
C ALA A 92 4.08 13.58 -19.45
N GLU A 93 3.66 14.76 -19.00
CA GLU A 93 2.63 14.92 -17.98
C GLU A 93 1.30 14.28 -18.37
N HIS A 94 0.87 14.56 -19.60
CA HIS A 94 -0.36 14.01 -20.14
C HIS A 94 -0.34 12.47 -20.17
N ASP A 95 0.74 11.89 -20.69
CA ASP A 95 0.82 10.45 -20.91
C ASP A 95 1.04 9.68 -19.60
N VAL A 96 1.85 10.21 -18.67
CA VAL A 96 2.02 9.62 -17.34
C VAL A 96 0.69 9.70 -16.57
N ARG A 97 -0.02 10.82 -16.61
CA ARG A 97 -1.35 10.92 -16.00
C ARG A 97 -2.34 9.92 -16.60
N SER A 98 -2.38 9.83 -17.93
CA SER A 98 -3.22 8.86 -18.66
C SER A 98 -2.88 7.42 -18.28
N LEU A 99 -1.60 7.08 -18.13
CA LEU A 99 -1.11 5.77 -17.70
C LEU A 99 -1.64 5.39 -16.32
N TRP A 100 -1.60 6.31 -15.36
CA TRP A 100 -2.11 6.09 -14.00
C TRP A 100 -3.64 5.95 -13.98
N LEU A 101 -4.37 6.78 -14.73
CA LEU A 101 -5.83 6.70 -14.84
C LEU A 101 -6.29 5.38 -15.48
N LYS A 102 -5.67 4.98 -16.60
CA LYS A 102 -5.93 3.68 -17.25
C LYS A 102 -5.65 2.52 -16.31
N PHE A 103 -4.56 2.56 -15.53
CA PHE A 103 -4.27 1.53 -14.52
C PHE A 103 -5.35 1.47 -13.43
N SER A 104 -5.84 2.63 -12.97
CA SER A 104 -6.92 2.71 -11.98
C SER A 104 -8.21 2.06 -12.47
N ILE A 105 -8.56 2.26 -13.75
CA ILE A 105 -9.70 1.60 -14.41
C ILE A 105 -9.50 0.09 -14.48
N ILE A 106 -8.32 -0.38 -14.87
CA ILE A 106 -8.03 -1.83 -14.92
C ILE A 106 -8.14 -2.44 -13.52
N TYR A 107 -7.56 -1.77 -12.51
CA TYR A 107 -7.59 -2.22 -11.13
C TYR A 107 -9.03 -2.32 -10.58
N SER A 108 -9.91 -1.38 -10.92
CA SER A 108 -11.31 -1.42 -10.49
C SER A 108 -12.07 -2.61 -11.07
N ILE A 109 -11.78 -2.99 -12.33
CA ILE A 109 -12.37 -4.18 -12.97
C ILE A 109 -11.86 -5.45 -12.29
N VAL A 110 -10.54 -5.57 -12.07
CA VAL A 110 -9.92 -6.76 -11.44
C VAL A 110 -10.44 -6.99 -10.02
N THR A 111 -10.68 -5.90 -9.28
CA THR A 111 -11.19 -5.98 -7.90
C THR A 111 -12.72 -6.04 -7.80
N CYS A 112 -13.43 -5.94 -8.92
CA CYS A 112 -14.87 -6.04 -8.96
C CYS A 112 -15.32 -7.47 -8.60
N LYS A 113 -16.25 -7.57 -7.63
CA LYS A 113 -16.84 -8.84 -7.23
C LYS A 113 -17.74 -9.44 -8.32
N THR A 114 -18.40 -8.57 -9.07
CA THR A 114 -19.41 -8.93 -10.08
C THR A 114 -19.21 -8.05 -11.33
N PRO A 115 -18.12 -8.23 -12.09
CA PRO A 115 -17.91 -7.46 -13.31
C PRO A 115 -18.95 -7.86 -14.37
N SER A 116 -19.41 -6.88 -15.15
CA SER A 116 -20.34 -7.13 -16.25
C SER A 116 -19.66 -7.86 -17.41
N GLN A 117 -20.43 -8.49 -18.30
CA GLN A 117 -19.86 -9.14 -19.49
C GLN A 117 -19.14 -8.13 -20.40
N ASP A 118 -19.63 -6.89 -20.49
CA ASP A 118 -18.96 -5.81 -21.23
C ASP A 118 -17.58 -5.49 -20.64
N MET A 119 -17.47 -5.39 -19.31
CA MET A 119 -16.18 -5.16 -18.63
C MET A 119 -15.18 -6.29 -18.92
N ILE A 120 -15.67 -7.55 -18.90
CA ILE A 120 -14.85 -8.73 -19.20
C ILE A 120 -14.43 -8.73 -20.67
N GLY A 121 -15.35 -8.49 -21.60
CA GLY A 121 -15.05 -8.48 -23.04
C GLY A 121 -14.04 -7.39 -23.42
N ASN A 122 -14.07 -6.24 -22.76
CA ASN A 122 -13.21 -5.10 -23.06
C ASN A 122 -11.88 -5.08 -22.27
N ILE A 123 -11.66 -6.00 -21.31
CA ILE A 123 -10.48 -5.94 -20.44
C ILE A 123 -9.17 -6.12 -21.22
N PHE A 124 -9.15 -7.01 -22.22
CA PHE A 124 -7.96 -7.25 -23.03
C PHE A 124 -7.51 -5.97 -23.73
N CYS A 125 -8.42 -5.30 -24.43
CA CYS A 125 -8.14 -4.03 -25.11
C CYS A 125 -7.62 -2.96 -24.13
N LYS A 126 -8.27 -2.83 -22.95
CA LYS A 126 -7.85 -1.84 -21.94
C LYS A 126 -6.44 -2.11 -21.41
N VAL A 127 -6.11 -3.36 -21.08
CA VAL A 127 -4.78 -3.73 -20.59
C VAL A 127 -3.74 -3.61 -21.71
N GLN A 128 -4.07 -4.01 -22.93
CA GLN A 128 -3.17 -3.90 -24.07
C GLN A 128 -2.83 -2.43 -24.39
N GLU A 129 -3.83 -1.55 -24.41
CA GLU A 129 -3.59 -0.11 -24.56
C GLU A 129 -2.70 0.43 -23.44
N TRP A 130 -2.94 0.01 -22.20
CA TRP A 130 -2.17 0.45 -21.05
C TRP A 130 -0.70 0.00 -21.13
N ILE A 131 -0.43 -1.25 -21.51
CA ILE A 131 0.96 -1.74 -21.63
C ILE A 131 1.67 -1.11 -22.83
N ASN A 132 0.95 -0.84 -23.92
CA ASN A 132 1.51 -0.16 -25.08
C ASN A 132 1.89 1.29 -24.74
N LEU A 133 1.03 2.00 -23.99
CA LEU A 133 1.34 3.33 -23.46
C LEU A 133 2.54 3.29 -22.49
N PHE A 134 2.61 2.28 -21.62
CA PHE A 134 3.75 2.09 -20.74
C PHE A 134 5.04 1.96 -21.55
N VAL A 135 5.07 1.12 -22.57
CA VAL A 135 6.28 0.86 -23.37
C VAL A 135 6.63 2.03 -24.30
N SER A 136 5.66 2.77 -24.83
CA SER A 136 5.92 3.93 -25.69
C SER A 136 6.66 5.04 -24.95
N LEU A 137 6.40 5.18 -23.64
CA LEU A 137 7.14 6.10 -22.77
C LEU A 137 8.60 5.70 -22.56
N GLY A 138 8.97 4.43 -22.79
CA GLY A 138 10.32 3.91 -22.56
C GLY A 138 11.40 4.49 -23.47
N ASN A 139 11.02 5.12 -24.59
CA ASN A 139 11.97 5.82 -25.47
C ASN A 139 12.35 7.21 -24.95
N THR A 140 11.48 7.83 -24.14
CA THR A 140 11.60 9.23 -23.71
C THR A 140 11.91 9.33 -22.22
N TYR A 141 11.41 8.39 -21.41
CA TYR A 141 11.46 8.46 -19.95
C TYR A 141 12.06 7.20 -19.34
N ILE A 142 12.88 7.41 -18.32
CA ILE A 142 13.56 6.34 -17.58
C ILE A 142 12.51 5.58 -16.77
N GLY A 143 12.62 4.25 -16.76
CA GLY A 143 11.71 3.38 -15.98
C GLY A 143 10.60 2.72 -16.78
N TYR A 144 10.31 3.20 -18.00
CA TYR A 144 9.19 2.74 -18.83
C TYR A 144 9.59 1.77 -19.97
N ARG A 145 10.81 1.25 -19.92
CA ARG A 145 11.36 0.36 -20.97
C ARG A 145 10.71 -1.03 -20.94
N ARG A 146 10.76 -1.74 -22.07
CA ARG A 146 10.27 -3.14 -22.19
C ARG A 146 10.89 -4.08 -21.16
N CYS A 147 12.16 -3.88 -20.80
CA CYS A 147 12.84 -4.67 -19.76
C CYS A 147 12.23 -4.51 -18.37
N ASN A 148 11.43 -3.46 -18.14
CA ASN A 148 10.78 -3.17 -16.87
C ASN A 148 9.32 -3.70 -16.83
N VAL A 149 8.88 -4.38 -17.87
CA VAL A 149 7.61 -5.10 -17.86
C VAL A 149 7.73 -6.28 -16.90
N THR A 150 6.95 -6.25 -15.82
CA THR A 150 6.99 -7.28 -14.79
C THR A 150 6.19 -8.52 -15.19
N PRO A 151 6.43 -9.69 -14.56
CA PRO A 151 5.60 -10.88 -14.74
C PRO A 151 4.10 -10.62 -14.48
N TYR A 152 3.77 -9.74 -13.52
CA TYR A 152 2.38 -9.34 -13.26
C TYR A 152 1.76 -8.52 -14.41
N MET A 153 2.54 -7.67 -15.07
CA MET A 153 2.06 -6.95 -16.26
C MET A 153 1.81 -7.90 -17.43
N HIS A 154 2.71 -8.88 -17.63
CA HIS A 154 2.50 -9.94 -18.61
C HIS A 154 1.24 -10.76 -18.33
N ALA A 155 1.07 -11.23 -17.09
CA ALA A 155 -0.09 -12.00 -16.68
C ALA A 155 -1.40 -11.21 -16.83
N MET A 156 -1.36 -9.90 -16.58
CA MET A 156 -2.51 -9.01 -16.77
C MET A 156 -2.95 -8.90 -18.23
N VAL A 157 -2.03 -8.98 -19.19
CA VAL A 157 -2.36 -8.93 -20.64
C VAL A 157 -2.89 -10.28 -21.12
N TYR A 158 -2.18 -11.36 -20.82
CA TYR A 158 -2.41 -12.65 -21.49
C TYR A 158 -3.24 -13.64 -20.67
N HIS A 159 -3.20 -13.57 -19.34
CA HIS A 159 -3.87 -14.56 -18.48
C HIS A 159 -5.13 -14.00 -17.84
N LEU A 160 -5.14 -12.73 -17.44
CA LEU A 160 -6.30 -12.11 -16.79
C LEU A 160 -7.58 -12.14 -17.65
N PRO A 161 -7.56 -11.81 -18.96
CA PRO A 161 -8.78 -11.87 -19.77
C PRO A 161 -9.37 -13.29 -19.80
N LYS A 162 -8.51 -14.30 -20.05
CA LYS A 162 -8.93 -15.70 -20.08
C LYS A 162 -9.46 -16.18 -18.74
N PHE A 163 -8.84 -15.72 -17.66
CA PHE A 163 -9.28 -16.02 -16.30
C PHE A 163 -10.66 -15.42 -16.02
N LEU A 164 -10.90 -14.16 -16.40
CA LEU A 164 -12.19 -13.49 -16.22
C LEU A 164 -13.29 -14.10 -17.09
N GLU A 165 -12.99 -14.53 -18.32
CA GLU A 165 -13.96 -15.27 -19.15
C GLU A 165 -14.45 -16.55 -18.46
N THR A 166 -13.51 -17.29 -17.87
CA THR A 166 -13.74 -18.61 -17.27
C THR A 166 -14.42 -18.51 -15.91
N TYR A 167 -13.90 -17.66 -15.02
CA TYR A 167 -14.30 -17.62 -13.61
C TYR A 167 -15.10 -16.38 -13.21
N LYS A 168 -15.32 -15.45 -14.16
CA LYS A 168 -16.06 -14.18 -14.01
C LYS A 168 -15.43 -13.16 -13.06
N THR A 169 -14.70 -13.55 -12.03
CA THR A 169 -14.02 -12.63 -11.11
C THR A 169 -12.72 -13.23 -10.57
N VAL A 170 -11.73 -12.38 -10.35
CA VAL A 170 -10.47 -12.74 -9.67
C VAL A 170 -10.65 -12.73 -8.14
N ASN A 171 -11.63 -11.99 -7.63
CA ASN A 171 -11.75 -11.71 -6.20
C ASN A 171 -11.95 -12.99 -5.35
N LEU A 172 -12.66 -13.98 -5.91
CA LEU A 172 -12.87 -15.30 -5.29
C LEU A 172 -11.56 -16.06 -5.02
N PHE A 173 -10.51 -15.78 -5.77
CA PHE A 173 -9.21 -16.47 -5.69
C PHE A 173 -8.14 -15.61 -5.00
N SER A 174 -8.55 -14.50 -4.36
CA SER A 174 -7.60 -13.61 -3.69
C SER A 174 -7.07 -14.24 -2.40
N GLY A 175 -5.76 -14.07 -2.14
CA GLY A 175 -5.12 -14.49 -0.89
C GLY A 175 -5.45 -13.62 0.32
N GLN A 176 -6.34 -12.62 0.18
CA GLN A 176 -6.62 -11.65 1.24
C GLN A 176 -7.14 -12.30 2.53
N GLY A 177 -7.93 -13.37 2.40
CA GLY A 177 -8.42 -14.12 3.56
C GLY A 177 -7.28 -14.78 4.35
N VAL A 178 -6.31 -15.37 3.64
CA VAL A 178 -5.15 -16.05 4.24
C VAL A 178 -4.25 -15.05 4.95
N GLU A 179 -3.96 -13.90 4.33
CA GLU A 179 -3.17 -12.82 4.97
C GLU A 179 -3.81 -12.32 6.27
N LYS A 180 -5.14 -12.17 6.29
CA LYS A 180 -5.86 -11.77 7.49
C LYS A 180 -5.82 -12.83 8.59
N ILE A 181 -5.89 -14.12 8.23
CA ILE A 181 -5.73 -15.22 9.18
C ILE A 181 -4.30 -15.21 9.75
N ASN A 182 -3.29 -14.91 8.94
CA ASN A 182 -1.91 -14.78 9.40
C ASN A 182 -1.74 -13.65 10.44
N ASP A 183 -2.37 -12.49 10.22
CA ASP A 183 -2.38 -11.39 11.20
C ASP A 183 -3.01 -11.82 12.54
N VAL A 184 -4.11 -12.56 12.48
CA VAL A 184 -4.79 -13.08 13.68
C VAL A 184 -3.90 -14.10 14.40
N ALA A 185 -3.35 -15.07 13.67
CA ALA A 185 -2.43 -16.07 14.21
C ALA A 185 -1.26 -15.39 14.94
N ARG A 186 -0.63 -14.40 14.30
CA ARG A 186 0.46 -13.62 14.90
C ARG A 186 0.02 -12.91 16.19
N SER A 187 -1.17 -12.31 16.21
CA SER A 187 -1.70 -11.68 17.42
C SER A 187 -1.95 -12.68 18.55
N ILE A 188 -2.32 -13.92 18.25
CA ILE A 188 -2.53 -14.96 19.26
C ILE A 188 -1.20 -15.33 19.89
N VAL A 189 -0.20 -15.65 19.06
CA VAL A 189 1.14 -16.02 19.53
C VAL A 189 1.74 -14.91 20.40
N LEU A 190 1.65 -13.64 19.96
CA LEU A 190 2.29 -12.53 20.69
C LEU A 190 1.58 -12.11 21.99
N ARG A 191 0.26 -12.32 22.11
CA ARG A 191 -0.54 -11.70 23.19
C ARG A 191 -1.36 -12.68 24.03
N LYS A 192 -1.60 -13.89 23.54
CA LYS A 192 -2.59 -14.83 24.12
C LYS A 192 -2.03 -16.22 24.36
N SER A 193 -0.93 -16.59 23.71
CA SER A 193 -0.23 -17.85 23.93
C SER A 193 0.83 -17.69 25.03
N ASN A 194 1.12 -18.79 25.73
CA ASN A 194 2.28 -18.90 26.61
C ASN A 194 3.52 -19.45 25.86
N ASN A 195 3.42 -19.61 24.54
CA ASN A 195 4.45 -20.09 23.61
C ASN A 195 4.95 -21.53 23.83
N TRP A 196 4.24 -22.35 24.61
CA TRP A 196 4.57 -23.78 24.77
C TRP A 196 4.19 -24.61 23.54
N ASP A 197 3.01 -24.34 22.97
CA ASP A 197 2.55 -24.92 21.71
C ASP A 197 1.73 -23.86 20.96
N ALA A 198 2.44 -22.89 20.41
CA ALA A 198 1.85 -21.75 19.72
C ALA A 198 0.95 -22.17 18.54
N ALA A 199 1.29 -23.26 17.85
CA ALA A 199 0.48 -23.77 16.74
C ALA A 199 -0.85 -24.33 17.24
N ALA A 200 -0.85 -25.16 18.28
CA ALA A 200 -2.09 -25.66 18.86
C ALA A 200 -2.94 -24.54 19.47
N ASP A 201 -2.32 -23.52 20.08
CA ASP A 201 -3.04 -22.37 20.63
C ASP A 201 -3.78 -21.57 19.55
N VAL A 202 -3.14 -21.33 18.40
CA VAL A 202 -3.77 -20.68 17.24
C VAL A 202 -4.97 -21.51 16.77
N LEU A 203 -4.78 -22.80 16.52
CA LEU A 203 -5.83 -23.69 16.03
C LEU A 203 -7.01 -23.81 17.01
N LYS A 204 -6.73 -23.96 18.30
CA LYS A 204 -7.76 -24.04 19.35
C LYS A 204 -8.56 -22.75 19.45
N LEU A 205 -7.90 -21.59 19.36
CA LEU A 205 -8.61 -20.31 19.45
C LEU A 205 -9.47 -20.04 18.20
N GLU A 206 -8.98 -20.38 17.01
CA GLU A 206 -9.76 -20.28 15.77
C GLU A 206 -10.98 -21.19 15.81
N SER A 207 -10.82 -22.45 16.23
CA SER A 207 -11.94 -23.38 16.43
C SER A 207 -13.00 -22.78 17.37
N ARG A 208 -12.58 -22.21 18.50
CA ARG A 208 -13.51 -21.56 19.43
C ARG A 208 -14.22 -20.35 18.82
N GLN A 209 -13.54 -19.55 17.99
CA GLN A 209 -14.17 -18.42 17.31
C GLN A 209 -15.24 -18.87 16.32
N LEU A 210 -14.98 -19.95 15.58
CA LEU A 210 -15.95 -20.56 14.68
C LEU A 210 -17.20 -21.04 15.43
N ASP A 211 -17.02 -21.74 16.56
CA ASP A 211 -18.13 -22.25 17.40
C ASP A 211 -18.98 -21.12 18.04
N LEU A 212 -18.40 -19.93 18.17
CA LEU A 212 -19.03 -18.77 18.79
C LEU A 212 -19.52 -17.73 17.77
N ARG A 213 -19.33 -17.95 16.45
CA ARG A 213 -19.59 -16.93 15.41
C ARG A 213 -21.05 -16.44 15.37
N GLU A 214 -21.98 -17.31 15.76
CA GLU A 214 -23.43 -17.05 15.78
C GLU A 214 -23.93 -16.62 17.17
N LYS A 215 -23.03 -16.50 18.16
CA LYS A 215 -23.39 -16.19 19.54
C LYS A 215 -22.98 -14.77 19.88
N GLU A 216 -23.95 -13.96 20.31
CA GLU A 216 -23.68 -12.61 20.78
C GLU A 216 -23.24 -12.61 22.25
N ARG A 217 -22.22 -11.82 22.57
CA ARG A 217 -21.72 -11.72 23.95
C ARG A 217 -22.66 -10.86 24.78
N ILE A 218 -23.43 -11.50 25.66
CA ILE A 218 -24.18 -10.77 26.69
C ILE A 218 -23.20 -10.14 27.68
N LYS A 219 -23.30 -8.82 27.87
CA LYS A 219 -22.52 -8.10 28.88
C LYS A 219 -22.91 -8.65 30.24
N ARG A 220 -21.95 -9.24 30.96
CA ARG A 220 -22.20 -9.74 32.32
C ARG A 220 -22.72 -8.59 33.17
N SER A 221 -23.85 -8.81 33.83
CA SER A 221 -24.32 -7.96 34.92
C SER A 221 -23.23 -7.94 35.98
N TYR A 222 -22.61 -6.77 36.16
CA TYR A 222 -21.62 -6.54 37.20
C TYR A 222 -22.21 -5.59 38.22
N THR A 223 -22.56 -6.12 39.37
CA THR A 223 -22.99 -5.33 40.51
C THR A 223 -21.74 -5.01 41.34
N LYS A 224 -21.38 -3.72 41.42
CA LYS A 224 -20.29 -3.26 42.29
C LYS A 224 -20.68 -3.54 43.75
N LYS A 225 -20.02 -4.51 44.39
CA LYS A 225 -20.34 -4.91 45.77
C LYS A 225 -19.82 -3.95 46.85
N ASN A 226 -18.80 -3.15 46.54
CA ASN A 226 -18.20 -2.20 47.48
C ASN A 226 -18.24 -0.78 46.88
N SER A 227 -19.35 -0.08 47.06
CA SER A 227 -19.54 1.29 46.57
C SER A 227 -18.45 2.23 47.08
N GLN A 228 -18.10 2.14 48.37
CA GLN A 228 -17.10 2.99 49.02
C GLN A 228 -15.71 2.87 48.37
N TYR A 229 -15.27 1.65 48.03
CA TYR A 229 -14.01 1.44 47.31
C TYR A 229 -14.03 2.09 45.92
N TRP A 230 -15.11 1.88 45.16
CA TRP A 230 -15.22 2.32 43.77
C TRP A 230 -15.48 3.82 43.62
N GLU A 231 -16.11 4.46 44.61
CA GLU A 231 -16.50 5.88 44.56
C GLU A 231 -15.48 6.78 45.25
N HIS A 232 -14.86 6.34 46.35
CA HIS A 232 -13.99 7.19 47.16
C HIS A 232 -12.54 6.69 47.24
N GLU A 233 -12.30 5.42 47.57
CA GLU A 233 -10.94 4.93 47.82
C GLU A 233 -10.09 4.87 46.55
N LEU A 234 -10.68 4.50 45.41
CA LEU A 234 -10.00 4.43 44.12
C LEU A 234 -9.57 5.81 43.60
N GLU A 235 -10.40 6.84 43.83
CA GLU A 235 -10.08 8.21 43.44
C GLU A 235 -8.94 8.78 44.30
N GLU A 236 -8.98 8.54 45.60
CA GLU A 236 -7.94 8.97 46.54
C GLU A 236 -6.60 8.28 46.27
N GLU A 237 -6.59 6.97 45.98
CA GLU A 237 -5.38 6.24 45.56
C GLU A 237 -4.78 6.78 44.25
N ARG A 238 -5.63 7.14 43.28
CA ARG A 238 -5.18 7.75 42.02
C ARG A 238 -4.61 9.15 42.22
N LYS A 239 -5.20 9.96 43.09
CA LYS A 239 -4.67 11.28 43.47
C LYS A 239 -3.32 11.15 44.17
N LYS A 240 -3.15 10.17 45.05
CA LYS A 240 -1.87 9.89 45.72
C LYS A 240 -0.78 9.52 44.73
N ARG A 241 -1.03 8.57 43.81
CA ARG A 241 -0.05 8.16 42.79
C ARG A 241 0.37 9.28 41.84
N ARG A 242 -0.53 10.21 41.51
CA ARG A 242 -0.19 11.40 40.71
C ARG A 242 0.74 12.37 41.43
N LYS A 243 0.65 12.47 42.76
CA LYS A 243 1.53 13.31 43.57
C LYS A 243 2.94 12.73 43.76
N THR A 244 3.12 11.42 43.57
CA THR A 244 4.43 10.75 43.74
C THR A 244 5.27 10.72 42.46
N LEU A 245 4.73 11.17 41.32
CA LEU A 245 5.38 11.19 40.00
C LEU A 245 5.86 12.60 39.59
N ILE A 246 5.88 13.55 40.53
CA ILE A 246 6.48 14.89 40.43
C ILE A 246 7.64 14.90 41.43
#